data_AF-A0A7Y5TQU2-F1
#
_entry.id   AF-A0A7Y5TQU2-F1
#
_cell.length_a   1.000
_cell.length_b   1.000
_cell.length_c   1.000
_cell.angle_alpha   90.00
_cell.angle_beta   90.00
_cell.angle_gamma   90.00
#
_symmetry.space_group_name_H-M   'P 1'
#
loop_
_entity.id
_entity.type
_entity.pdbx_description
1 polymer ?
#
loop_
_entity_poly.entity_id
_entity_poly.type
_entity_poly.pdbx_seq_one_letter_code
_entity_poly.pdbx_strand_id
1 'polypeptide(L)'
;MSARDWLLLVVRATGFALVTAMGGWIAIPVTAAVWSTLATAERRRELRIALAAAASWALLLGWGADGAGTRRLLSLLGGIFGVPGWTLILLTLAIPALLAWGAAVVASAVSAAIAARGARRAER
;
A
#
# COMPACT_ATOMS: atom_id res chain seq x y z
N MET A 1 -14.20 5.94 12.38
CA MET A 1 -12.75 6.26 12.35
C MET A 1 -12.54 7.54 13.14
N SER A 2 -11.54 7.57 14.03
CA SER A 2 -11.19 8.81 14.75
C SER A 2 -10.46 9.79 13.82
N ALA A 3 -10.43 11.09 14.18
CA ALA A 3 -9.65 12.09 13.45
C ALA A 3 -8.16 11.71 13.33
N ARG A 4 -7.61 11.07 14.38
CA ARG A 4 -6.26 10.52 14.38
C ARG A 4 -6.05 9.43 13.33
N ASP A 5 -7.02 8.52 13.16
CA ASP A 5 -6.91 7.46 12.15
C ASP A 5 -6.87 8.03 10.73
N TRP A 6 -7.68 9.07 10.47
CA TRP A 6 -7.68 9.78 9.19
C TRP A 6 -6.34 10.46 8.92
N LEU A 7 -5.80 11.17 9.93
CA LEU A 7 -4.51 11.84 9.80
C LEU A 7 -3.39 10.85 9.47
N LEU A 8 -3.35 9.71 10.17
CA LEU A 8 -2.34 8.67 9.92
C LEU A 8 -2.49 8.04 8.54
N LEU A 9 -3.72 7.83 8.06
CA LEU A 9 -3.96 7.33 6.71
C LEU A 9 -3.43 8.30 5.66
N VAL A 10 -3.71 9.60 5.80
CA VAL A 10 -3.24 10.64 4.88
C VAL A 10 -1.71 10.71 4.88
N VAL A 11 -1.08 10.77 6.06
CA VAL A 11 0.39 10.81 6.17
C VAL A 11 1.04 9.60 5.51
N ARG A 12 0.50 8.40 5.76
CA ARG A 12 1.00 7.17 5.13
C ARG A 12 0.79 7.18 3.63
N ALA A 13 -0.40 7.52 3.15
CA ALA A 13 -0.72 7.57 1.73
C ALA A 13 0.20 8.55 0.99
N THR A 14 0.41 9.74 1.54
CA THR A 14 1.33 10.73 0.96
C THR A 14 2.78 10.24 0.98
N GLY A 15 3.22 9.61 2.09
CA GLY A 15 4.56 9.01 2.18
C GLY A 15 4.79 7.92 1.13
N PHE A 16 3.83 7.01 0.98
CA PHE A 16 3.87 5.98 -0.08
C PHE A 16 3.89 6.59 -1.47
N ALA A 17 3.09 7.63 -1.73
CA ALA A 17 3.04 8.29 -3.03
C ALA A 17 4.40 8.91 -3.38
N LEU A 18 5.01 9.65 -2.46
CA LEU A 18 6.32 10.28 -2.65
C LEU A 18 7.43 9.24 -2.89
N VAL A 19 7.53 8.25 -2.00
CA VAL A 19 8.58 7.22 -2.09
C VAL A 19 8.43 6.41 -3.37
N THR A 20 7.20 6.13 -3.80
CA THR A 20 6.99 5.45 -5.08
C THR A 20 7.28 6.34 -6.29
N ALA A 21 6.90 7.61 -6.27
CA ALA A 21 7.23 8.53 -7.37
C ALA A 21 8.75 8.59 -7.62
N MET A 22 9.56 8.43 -6.57
CA MET A 22 11.03 8.42 -6.67
C MET A 22 11.62 7.03 -6.94
N GLY A 23 11.12 6.00 -6.27
CA GLY A 23 11.72 4.65 -6.25
C GLY A 23 10.99 3.60 -7.11
N GLY A 24 9.91 3.99 -7.79
CA GLY A 24 9.08 3.10 -8.58
C GLY A 24 8.37 2.03 -7.74
N TRP A 25 7.99 0.93 -8.40
CA TRP A 25 7.09 -0.08 -7.84
C TRP A 25 7.70 -0.88 -6.67
N ILE A 26 9.02 -1.02 -6.62
CA ILE A 26 9.73 -1.73 -5.53
C ILE A 26 9.65 -0.94 -4.22
N ALA A 27 9.43 0.37 -4.29
CA ALA A 27 9.36 1.22 -3.11
C ALA A 27 8.14 0.89 -2.22
N ILE A 28 7.06 0.34 -2.79
CA ILE A 28 5.83 -0.02 -2.06
C ILE A 28 6.08 -1.10 -0.99
N PRO A 29 6.57 -2.31 -1.32
CA PRO A 29 6.79 -3.34 -0.30
C PRO A 29 7.84 -2.94 0.74
N VAL A 30 8.88 -2.20 0.34
CA VAL A 30 9.90 -1.70 1.29
C VAL A 30 9.27 -0.73 2.28
N THR A 31 8.50 0.25 1.80
CA THR A 31 7.82 1.24 2.65
C THR A 31 6.79 0.56 3.56
N ALA A 32 6.06 -0.42 3.06
CA ALA A 32 5.11 -1.22 3.83
C ALA A 32 5.78 -2.01 4.96
N ALA A 33 6.93 -2.64 4.68
CA ALA A 33 7.70 -3.34 5.69
C ALA A 33 8.15 -2.39 6.81
N VAL A 34 8.71 -1.22 6.45
CA VAL A 34 9.15 -0.19 7.41
C VAL A 34 7.98 0.32 8.25
N TRP A 35 6.85 0.67 7.64
CA TRP A 35 5.69 1.14 8.42
C TRP A 35 5.12 0.06 9.34
N SER A 36 5.18 -1.21 8.92
CA SER A 36 4.70 -2.32 9.74
C SER A 36 5.56 -2.56 10.97
N THR A 37 6.88 -2.34 10.89
CA THR A 37 7.77 -2.46 12.05
C THR A 37 7.66 -1.28 13.00
N LEU A 38 7.28 -0.09 12.51
CA LEU A 38 7.08 1.11 13.35
C LEU A 38 5.71 1.14 14.03
N ALA A 39 4.67 0.58 13.41
CA ALA A 39 3.27 0.63 13.90
C ALA A 39 2.89 -0.58 14.78
N THR A 40 3.77 -1.02 15.69
CA THR A 40 3.58 -2.27 16.45
C THR A 40 2.31 -2.29 17.32
N ALA A 41 1.89 -1.12 17.82
CA ALA A 41 0.73 -0.99 18.72
C ALA A 41 -0.64 -0.86 18.01
N GLU A 42 -0.69 -0.78 16.68
CA GLU A 42 -1.96 -0.57 15.96
C GLU A 42 -2.71 -1.88 15.68
N ARG A 43 -4.01 -1.89 16.02
CA ARG A 43 -4.91 -2.98 15.65
C ARG A 43 -5.19 -2.94 14.14
N ARG A 44 -5.06 -4.09 13.46
CA ARG A 44 -5.23 -4.24 12.00
C ARG A 44 -4.26 -3.38 11.18
N ARG A 45 -3.02 -3.20 11.64
CA ARG A 45 -2.00 -2.37 10.99
C ARG A 45 -1.76 -2.76 9.52
N GLU A 46 -1.76 -4.06 9.22
CA GLU A 46 -1.48 -4.59 7.88
C GLU A 46 -2.54 -4.14 6.89
N LEU A 47 -3.81 -4.17 7.30
CA LEU A 47 -4.93 -3.68 6.49
C LEU A 47 -4.85 -2.16 6.29
N ARG A 48 -4.47 -1.41 7.32
CA ARG A 48 -4.31 0.05 7.23
C ARG A 48 -3.17 0.43 6.27
N ILE A 49 -2.07 -0.32 6.29
CA ILE A 49 -0.94 -0.16 5.36
C ILE A 49 -1.39 -0.48 3.92
N ALA A 50 -2.15 -1.55 3.73
CA ALA A 50 -2.71 -1.91 2.42
C ALA A 50 -3.61 -0.81 1.85
N LEU A 51 -4.50 -0.25 2.68
CA LEU A 51 -5.37 0.86 2.29
C LEU A 51 -4.58 2.15 2.00
N ALA A 52 -3.53 2.44 2.78
CA ALA A 52 -2.67 3.58 2.51
C ALA A 52 -1.94 3.46 1.16
N ALA A 53 -1.44 2.27 0.82
CA ALA A 53 -0.81 2.00 -0.47
C ALA A 53 -1.80 2.06 -1.64
N ALA A 54 -3.03 1.56 -1.45
CA ALA A 54 -4.09 1.72 -2.45
C ALA A 54 -4.44 3.20 -2.66
N ALA A 55 -4.59 3.97 -1.57
CA ALA A 55 -4.91 5.39 -1.61
C ALA A 55 -3.77 6.21 -2.26
N SER A 56 -2.51 5.90 -1.96
CA SER A 56 -1.37 6.56 -2.60
C SER A 56 -1.36 6.32 -4.11
N TRP A 57 -1.69 5.11 -4.54
CA TRP A 57 -1.78 4.78 -5.96
C TRP A 57 -2.95 5.49 -6.64
N ALA A 58 -4.10 5.55 -5.97
CA ALA A 58 -5.25 6.30 -6.45
C ALA A 58 -4.92 7.80 -6.63
N LEU A 59 -4.13 8.38 -5.71
CA LEU A 59 -3.63 9.76 -5.82
C LEU A 59 -2.69 9.92 -7.02
N LEU A 60 -1.73 9.01 -7.21
CA LEU A 60 -0.81 9.04 -8.35
C LEU A 60 -1.54 8.88 -9.69
N LEU A 61 -2.51 7.96 -9.75
CA LEU A 61 -3.37 7.78 -10.91
C LEU A 61 -4.20 9.04 -11.16
N GLY A 62 -4.79 9.63 -10.12
CA GLY A 62 -5.55 10.88 -10.23
C GLY A 62 -4.70 12.02 -10.77
N TRP A 63 -3.46 12.16 -10.28
CA TRP A 63 -2.53 13.17 -10.74
C TRP A 63 -2.10 12.95 -12.20
N GLY A 64 -1.90 11.69 -12.61
CA GLY A 64 -1.57 11.35 -14.01
C GLY A 64 -2.78 11.30 -14.96
N ALA A 65 -4.02 11.32 -14.45
CA ALA A 65 -5.24 11.08 -15.23
C ALA A 65 -5.83 12.32 -15.90
N ASP A 66 -5.25 13.50 -15.69
CA ASP A 66 -5.71 14.74 -16.34
C ASP A 66 -5.48 14.74 -17.87
N GLY A 67 -4.74 13.76 -18.40
CA GLY A 67 -4.61 13.54 -19.84
C GLY A 67 -5.81 12.83 -20.46
N ALA A 68 -6.35 13.38 -21.56
CA ALA A 68 -7.37 12.72 -22.40
C ALA A 68 -6.96 11.31 -22.87
N GLY A 69 -5.66 11.02 -22.92
CA GLY A 69 -5.10 9.71 -23.26
C GLY A 69 -5.49 8.59 -22.28
N THR A 70 -5.51 8.85 -20.97
CA THR A 70 -5.80 7.83 -19.95
C THR A 70 -7.25 7.35 -20.04
N ARG A 71 -8.20 8.28 -20.21
CA ARG A 71 -9.63 7.93 -20.40
C ARG A 71 -9.84 7.14 -21.69
N ARG A 72 -9.19 7.54 -22.78
CA ARG A 72 -9.26 6.84 -24.07
C ARG A 72 -8.69 5.42 -23.96
N LEU A 73 -7.55 5.26 -23.29
CA LEU A 73 -6.93 3.96 -23.05
C LEU A 73 -7.85 3.04 -22.24
N LEU A 74 -8.42 3.54 -21.14
CA LEU A 74 -9.35 2.76 -20.32
C LEU A 74 -10.61 2.35 -21.09
N SER A 75 -11.14 3.22 -21.96
CA SER A 75 -12.27 2.89 -22.83
C SER A 75 -11.91 1.82 -23.86
N LEU A 76 -10.72 1.90 -24.47
CA LEU A 76 -10.25 0.92 -25.45
C LEU A 76 -10.03 -0.45 -24.81
N LEU A 77 -9.32 -0.47 -23.68
CA LEU A 77 -9.09 -1.71 -22.93
C LEU A 77 -10.42 -2.30 -22.44
N GLY A 78 -11.34 -1.47 -21.96
CA GLY A 78 -12.66 -1.93 -21.56
C GLY A 78 -13.44 -2.58 -22.71
N GLY A 79 -13.36 -1.99 -23.91
CA GLY A 79 -13.94 -2.57 -25.12
C GLY A 79 -13.32 -3.91 -25.52
N ILE A 80 -12.00 -4.05 -25.42
CA ILE A 80 -11.28 -5.29 -25.75
C ILE A 80 -11.63 -6.43 -24.79
N PHE A 81 -11.64 -6.14 -23.47
CA PHE A 81 -11.86 -7.15 -22.44
C PHE A 81 -13.35 -7.37 -22.10
N GLY A 82 -14.26 -6.58 -22.68
CA GLY A 82 -15.69 -6.65 -22.37
C GLY A 82 -16.03 -6.25 -20.93
N VAL A 83 -15.21 -5.39 -20.31
CA VAL A 83 -15.39 -4.93 -18.92
C VAL A 83 -15.41 -3.40 -18.84
N PRO A 84 -16.10 -2.81 -17.86
CA PRO A 84 -16.03 -1.37 -17.64
C PRO A 84 -14.61 -0.90 -17.32
N GLY A 85 -14.21 0.28 -17.81
CA GLY A 85 -12.87 0.84 -17.56
C GLY A 85 -12.53 1.03 -16.07
N TRP A 86 -13.54 1.27 -15.21
CA TRP A 86 -13.32 1.36 -13.76
C TRP A 86 -12.83 0.04 -13.14
N THR A 87 -13.15 -1.11 -13.74
CA THR A 87 -12.68 -2.41 -13.28
C THR A 87 -11.16 -2.52 -13.40
N LEU A 88 -10.58 -1.95 -14.47
CA LEU A 88 -9.13 -1.89 -14.66
C LEU A 88 -8.47 -0.99 -13.62
N ILE A 89 -9.11 0.12 -13.24
CA ILE A 89 -8.63 1.00 -12.16
C ILE A 89 -8.61 0.22 -10.85
N LEU A 90 -9.69 -0.46 -10.48
CA LEU A 90 -9.74 -1.26 -9.25
C LEU A 90 -8.70 -2.37 -9.24
N LEU A 91 -8.51 -3.07 -10.37
CA LEU A 91 -7.48 -4.08 -10.50
C LEU A 91 -6.08 -3.49 -10.30
N THR A 92 -5.84 -2.31 -10.88
CA THR A 92 -4.58 -1.57 -10.74
C THR A 92 -4.34 -1.16 -9.29
N LEU A 93 -5.38 -0.78 -8.55
CA LEU A 93 -5.31 -0.45 -7.12
C LEU A 93 -5.17 -1.68 -6.22
N ALA A 94 -5.66 -2.85 -6.65
CA ALA A 94 -5.54 -4.08 -5.90
C ALA A 94 -4.09 -4.57 -5.81
N ILE A 95 -3.30 -4.38 -6.86
CA ILE A 95 -1.88 -4.79 -6.91
C ILE A 95 -1.05 -4.12 -5.78
N PRO A 96 -0.96 -2.78 -5.67
CA PRO A 96 -0.18 -2.14 -4.61
C PRO A 96 -0.76 -2.44 -3.22
N ALA A 97 -2.08 -2.59 -3.09
CA ALA A 97 -2.70 -3.00 -1.83
C ALA A 97 -2.22 -4.38 -1.38
N LEU A 98 -2.24 -5.37 -2.28
CA LEU A 98 -1.80 -6.74 -2.00
C LEU A 98 -0.30 -6.81 -1.73
N LEU A 99 0.53 -6.08 -2.48
CA LEU A 99 1.97 -6.01 -2.26
C LEU A 99 2.30 -5.41 -0.88
N ALA A 100 1.67 -4.27 -0.55
CA ALA A 100 1.87 -3.62 0.75
C ALA A 100 1.36 -4.51 1.90
N TRP A 101 0.21 -5.15 1.73
CA TRP A 101 -0.33 -6.08 2.71
C TRP A 101 0.61 -7.26 2.95
N GLY A 102 1.06 -7.93 1.88
CA GLY A 102 1.97 -9.07 1.97
C GLY A 102 3.29 -8.70 2.63
N ALA A 103 3.89 -7.57 2.24
CA ALA A 103 5.12 -7.09 2.86
C ALA A 103 4.93 -6.76 4.35
N ALA A 104 3.81 -6.14 4.74
CA ALA A 104 3.51 -5.84 6.14
C ALA A 104 3.31 -7.12 6.97
N VAL A 105 2.62 -8.13 6.43
CA VAL A 105 2.44 -9.43 7.09
C VAL A 105 3.79 -10.13 7.31
N VAL A 106 4.63 -10.18 6.27
CA VAL A 106 5.96 -10.82 6.37
C VAL A 106 6.86 -10.08 7.36
N ALA A 107 6.94 -8.75 7.27
CA ALA A 107 7.74 -7.94 8.18
C ALA A 107 7.30 -8.13 9.64
N SER A 108 5.98 -8.13 9.88
CA SER A 108 5.40 -8.39 11.20
C SER A 108 5.80 -9.75 11.77
N ALA A 109 5.72 -10.81 10.95
CA ALA A 109 6.08 -12.17 11.37
C ALA A 109 7.58 -12.28 11.68
N VAL A 110 8.43 -11.67 10.87
CA VAL A 110 9.89 -11.65 11.08
C VAL A 110 10.24 -10.90 12.37
N SER A 111 9.66 -9.72 12.59
CA SER A 111 9.89 -8.95 13.83
C SER A 111 9.47 -9.71 15.08
N ALA A 112 8.31 -10.39 15.04
CA ALA A 112 7.85 -11.23 16.15
C ALA A 112 8.80 -12.40 16.42
N ALA A 113 9.30 -13.06 15.37
CA ALA A 113 10.24 -14.18 15.49
C ALA A 113 11.59 -13.75 16.09
N ILE A 114 12.09 -12.56 15.72
CA ILE A 114 13.34 -12.00 16.27
C ILE A 114 13.16 -11.69 17.77
N ALA A 115 12.06 -11.04 18.15
CA ALA A 115 11.77 -10.74 19.55
C ALA A 115 11.71 -12.01 20.42
N ALA A 116 11.03 -13.06 19.94
CA ALA A 116 10.94 -14.34 20.64
C ALA A 116 12.30 -15.07 20.75
N ARG A 117 13.22 -14.87 19.81
CA ARG A 117 14.59 -15.40 19.91
C ARG A 117 15.42 -14.61 20.92
N GLY A 118 15.22 -13.29 21.03
CA GLY A 118 15.86 -12.45 22.03
C GLY A 118 15.49 -12.85 23.45
N ALA A 119 14.20 -13.05 23.73
CA ALA A 119 13.72 -13.45 25.05
C ALA A 119 14.33 -14.79 25.53
N ARG A 120 14.34 -15.80 24.66
CA ARG A 120 14.93 -17.12 24.96
C ARG A 120 16.44 -17.11 25.23
N ARG A 121 17.15 -16.08 24.75
CA ARG A 121 18.58 -15.90 25.04
C ARG A 121 18.82 -15.24 26.39
N ALA A 122 17.90 -14.43 26.88
CA ALA A 122 18.02 -13.75 28.17
C ALA A 122 17.73 -14.67 29.37
N GLU A 123 17.07 -15.81 29.14
CA GLU A 123 16.77 -16.83 30.15
C GLU A 123 17.92 -17.84 30.39
N ARG A 124 18.99 -17.76 29.60
CA ARG A 124 20.16 -18.64 29.68
C ARG A 124 21.35 -17.93 30.29
#